data_AF-A2DWZ5-F1
#
_entry.id   AF-A2DWZ5-F1
#
_cell.length_a   1.000
_cell.length_b   1.000
_cell.length_c   1.000
_cell.angle_alpha   90.00
_cell.angle_beta   90.00
_cell.angle_gamma   90.00
#
_symmetry.space_group_name_H-M   'P 1'
#
loop_
_entity.id
_entity.type
_entity.pdbx_description
1 polymer ?
#
loop_
_entity_poly.entity_id
_entity_poly.type
_entity_poly.pdbx_seq_one_letter_code
_entity_poly.pdbx_strand_id
1 'polypeptide(L)'
;MNFLKSSGFSSVPNNTNQPRAQPQYNQSTYGAATYQPQMPPQPEKSTNEKIKEAFDNFGNKIVEVFTPTSNEPAQVTSVSLLDEAPQPTSKAPVVQKQKTTKKFVHLTPAKKFIKTTSGNAKPTQAEENTFVNNMVETSIDELIEALNDQDWKVKARACRGLELCAEHFGFEKIHPAKSTIQGLVSAPQKSLQLASKSLLDKMASAPTGFSFAQTSAQPATESAPVSDEVINFGEEQ
;
A
#
# COMPACT_ATOMS: atom_id res chain seq x y z
N MET A 1 30.01 -33.88 -42.71
CA MET A 1 29.19 -33.04 -43.60
C MET A 1 28.62 -31.90 -42.78
N ASN A 2 28.73 -30.71 -43.34
CA ASN A 2 28.52 -29.40 -42.72
C ASN A 2 27.06 -29.16 -42.29
N PHE A 3 26.83 -28.28 -41.32
CA PHE A 3 26.27 -26.94 -41.55
C PHE A 3 26.05 -26.20 -40.21
N LEU A 4 26.94 -25.24 -39.94
CA LEU A 4 26.69 -24.15 -38.99
C LEU A 4 25.49 -23.33 -39.50
N LYS A 5 24.45 -23.15 -38.68
CA LYS A 5 23.42 -22.14 -38.92
C LYS A 5 23.70 -20.92 -38.04
N SER A 6 24.39 -19.98 -38.67
CA SER A 6 24.46 -18.56 -38.32
C SER A 6 23.13 -17.90 -38.66
N SER A 7 22.51 -17.24 -37.67
CA SER A 7 21.38 -16.33 -37.83
C SER A 7 21.35 -15.45 -36.59
N GLY A 8 21.37 -14.13 -36.62
CA GLY A 8 21.40 -13.14 -37.67
C GLY A 8 21.27 -11.82 -36.91
N PHE A 9 22.30 -10.96 -36.97
CA PHE A 9 22.29 -9.66 -36.31
C PHE A 9 21.26 -8.77 -37.01
N SER A 10 20.15 -8.47 -36.34
CA SER A 10 19.17 -7.51 -36.83
C SER A 10 19.68 -6.11 -36.52
N SER A 11 20.12 -5.42 -37.57
CA SER A 11 20.55 -4.03 -37.57
C SER A 11 19.37 -3.13 -37.17
N VAL A 12 19.55 -2.31 -36.13
CA VAL A 12 18.57 -1.29 -35.71
C VAL A 12 18.84 -0.01 -36.49
N PRO A 13 17.90 0.56 -37.25
CA PRO A 13 18.10 1.83 -37.92
C PRO A 13 18.13 2.97 -36.89
N ASN A 14 19.22 3.74 -36.95
CA ASN A 14 19.44 5.01 -36.28
C ASN A 14 18.47 6.06 -36.85
N ASN A 15 17.43 6.42 -36.08
CA ASN A 15 16.44 7.42 -36.49
C ASN A 15 16.92 8.81 -36.09
N THR A 16 17.60 9.45 -37.04
CA THR A 16 18.06 10.83 -37.04
C THR A 16 16.88 11.81 -37.16
N ASN A 17 16.87 12.82 -36.28
CA ASN A 17 16.17 14.10 -36.39
C ASN A 17 14.66 14.07 -36.63
N GLN A 18 13.89 14.20 -35.54
CA GLN A 18 12.62 14.91 -35.61
C GLN A 18 12.78 16.34 -35.06
N PRO A 19 12.32 17.38 -35.77
CA PRO A 19 12.31 18.74 -35.27
C PRO A 19 11.31 18.88 -34.11
N ARG A 20 11.81 19.43 -33.01
CA ARG A 20 11.08 19.80 -31.80
C ARG A 20 9.95 20.79 -32.15
N ALA A 21 8.69 20.36 -31.99
CA ALA A 21 7.54 21.24 -32.08
C ALA A 21 7.64 22.35 -31.03
N GLN A 22 7.53 23.60 -31.48
CA GLN A 22 7.48 24.79 -30.64
C GLN A 22 6.09 24.85 -29.96
N PRO A 23 6.02 25.24 -28.66
CA PRO A 23 4.74 25.49 -28.02
C PRO A 23 4.09 26.73 -28.62
N GLN A 24 2.89 26.58 -29.20
CA GLN A 24 2.03 27.72 -29.52
C GLN A 24 1.54 28.35 -28.21
N TYR A 25 1.99 29.56 -27.93
CA TYR A 25 1.39 30.41 -26.91
C TYR A 25 0.05 30.93 -27.45
N ASN A 26 -1.03 30.42 -26.87
CA ASN A 26 -2.36 31.00 -27.06
C ASN A 26 -2.37 32.39 -26.40
N GLN A 27 -2.43 33.44 -27.23
CA GLN A 27 -2.73 34.79 -26.77
C GLN A 27 -4.22 34.85 -26.41
N SER A 28 -4.52 34.67 -25.13
CA SER A 28 -5.84 34.95 -24.60
C SER A 28 -6.08 36.46 -24.59
N THR A 29 -7.04 36.86 -25.42
CA THR A 29 -7.69 38.15 -25.50
C THR A 29 -8.02 38.71 -24.11
N TYR A 30 -7.59 39.95 -23.85
CA TYR A 30 -7.93 40.71 -22.65
C TYR A 30 -9.42 41.04 -22.64
N GLY A 31 -10.21 40.25 -21.91
CA GLY A 31 -11.58 40.58 -21.55
C GLY A 31 -11.59 41.60 -20.41
N ALA A 32 -12.43 42.63 -20.55
CA ALA A 32 -12.56 43.75 -19.62
C ALA A 32 -12.76 43.30 -18.16
N ALA A 33 -11.90 43.80 -17.27
CA ALA A 33 -12.00 43.62 -15.83
C ALA A 33 -13.25 44.33 -15.30
N THR A 34 -14.32 43.56 -15.11
CA THR A 34 -15.48 44.01 -14.35
C THR A 34 -15.12 43.83 -12.88
N TYR A 35 -14.90 44.93 -12.16
CA TYR A 35 -14.67 44.94 -10.72
C TYR A 35 -15.90 44.35 -10.02
N GLN A 36 -15.80 43.10 -9.54
CA GLN A 36 -16.68 42.62 -8.49
C GLN A 36 -16.09 43.04 -7.13
N PRO A 37 -16.83 43.79 -6.29
CA PRO A 37 -16.41 44.06 -4.94
C PRO A 37 -16.31 42.74 -4.17
N GLN A 38 -15.08 42.42 -3.75
CA GLN A 38 -14.76 41.23 -2.96
C GLN A 38 -15.38 41.41 -1.57
N MET A 39 -16.46 40.67 -1.28
CA MET A 39 -17.00 40.62 0.06
C MET A 39 -15.95 40.04 1.02
N PRO A 40 -15.88 40.53 2.27
CA PRO A 40 -14.99 39.98 3.27
C PRO A 40 -15.31 38.49 3.50
N PRO A 41 -14.28 37.65 3.74
CA PRO A 41 -14.47 36.23 3.97
C PRO A 41 -15.40 36.01 5.17
N GLN A 42 -16.53 35.35 4.90
CA GLN A 42 -17.45 34.91 5.94
C GLN A 42 -16.73 33.88 6.83
N PRO A 43 -16.91 33.94 8.16
CA PRO A 43 -16.33 32.94 9.07
C PRO A 43 -16.88 31.57 8.71
N GLU A 44 -16.00 30.67 8.29
CA GLU A 44 -16.36 29.30 7.95
C GLU A 44 -16.98 28.62 9.18
N LYS A 45 -18.24 28.22 9.04
CA LYS A 45 -18.92 27.39 10.04
C LYS A 45 -18.17 26.06 10.13
N SER A 46 -17.73 25.76 11.36
CA SER A 46 -16.99 24.58 11.77
C SER A 46 -17.52 23.28 11.12
N THR A 47 -16.61 22.53 10.52
CA THR A 47 -16.81 21.26 9.80
C THR A 47 -17.44 20.16 10.68
N ASN A 48 -17.58 20.39 11.99
CA ASN A 48 -18.10 19.42 12.94
C ASN A 48 -19.64 19.26 12.94
N GLU A 49 -20.41 20.16 12.33
CA GLU A 49 -21.88 19.99 12.24
C GLU A 49 -22.35 19.20 11.02
N LYS A 50 -21.60 19.21 9.91
CA LYS A 50 -21.99 18.48 8.68
C LYS A 50 -21.88 16.95 8.80
N ILE A 51 -21.07 16.45 9.74
CA ILE A 51 -20.90 15.01 9.95
C ILE A 51 -22.08 14.41 10.72
N LYS A 52 -22.79 15.21 11.54
CA LYS A 52 -23.90 14.71 12.36
C LYS A 52 -25.18 14.51 11.54
N GLU A 53 -25.43 15.36 10.54
CA GLU A 53 -26.61 15.25 9.66
C GLU A 53 -26.51 14.11 8.62
N ALA A 54 -25.30 13.67 8.28
CA ALA A 54 -25.09 12.58 7.33
C ALA A 54 -25.32 11.18 7.93
N PHE A 55 -25.33 11.03 9.26
CA PHE A 55 -25.51 9.74 9.93
C PHE A 55 -26.98 9.34 10.12
N ASP A 56 -27.89 10.30 10.26
CA ASP A 56 -29.32 9.98 10.45
C ASP A 56 -30.03 9.55 9.15
N ASN A 57 -29.42 9.79 7.98
CA ASN A 57 -30.06 9.52 6.68
C ASN A 57 -29.69 8.15 6.07
N PHE A 58 -28.81 7.37 6.70
CA PHE A 58 -28.37 6.05 6.20
C PHE A 58 -29.10 4.86 6.84
N GLY A 59 -29.99 5.12 7.80
CA GLY A 59 -30.65 4.08 8.61
C GLY A 59 -31.87 3.41 7.98
N ASN A 60 -32.38 3.85 6.82
CA ASN A 60 -33.73 3.47 6.39
C ASN A 60 -33.86 2.90 4.98
N LYS A 61 -32.83 2.25 4.42
CA LYS A 61 -32.95 1.72 3.04
C LYS A 61 -32.21 0.42 2.74
N ILE A 62 -32.25 -0.60 3.60
CA ILE A 62 -31.97 -1.99 3.18
C ILE A 62 -32.88 -2.98 3.94
N VAL A 63 -34.17 -2.98 3.59
CA VAL A 63 -35.06 -4.13 3.79
C VAL A 63 -35.87 -4.28 2.51
N GLU A 64 -35.27 -4.85 1.47
CA GLU A 64 -36.04 -5.41 0.34
C GLU A 64 -35.44 -6.75 -0.11
N VAL A 65 -36.14 -7.81 0.31
CA VAL A 65 -36.56 -8.98 -0.49
C VAL A 65 -35.47 -9.73 -1.27
N PHE A 66 -34.85 -10.71 -0.61
CA PHE A 66 -34.39 -11.92 -1.30
C PHE A 66 -35.45 -13.00 -1.11
N THR A 67 -36.24 -13.27 -2.15
CA THR A 67 -37.05 -14.48 -2.27
C THR A 67 -36.13 -15.65 -2.69
N PRO A 68 -36.15 -16.80 -1.99
CA PRO A 68 -35.53 -18.01 -2.52
C PRO A 68 -36.43 -18.59 -3.60
N THR A 69 -35.95 -18.61 -4.85
CA THR A 69 -36.64 -19.29 -5.94
C THR A 69 -36.51 -20.79 -5.74
N SER A 70 -37.63 -21.38 -5.36
CA SER A 70 -37.92 -22.81 -5.39
C SER A 70 -37.67 -23.40 -6.78
N ASN A 71 -36.94 -24.51 -6.85
CA ASN A 71 -37.04 -25.45 -7.95
C ASN A 71 -36.79 -26.88 -7.44
N GLU A 72 -37.87 -27.66 -7.42
CA GLU A 72 -37.99 -29.10 -7.14
C GLU A 72 -38.61 -29.74 -8.42
N PRO A 73 -38.81 -31.07 -8.55
CA PRO A 73 -37.96 -32.26 -8.30
C PRO A 73 -37.87 -33.19 -9.55
N ALA A 74 -36.91 -34.13 -9.57
CA ALA A 74 -36.98 -35.46 -10.21
C ALA A 74 -35.61 -36.17 -10.12
N GLN A 75 -35.42 -37.47 -9.88
CA GLN A 75 -36.24 -38.59 -9.42
C GLN A 75 -35.28 -39.66 -8.87
N VAL A 76 -35.77 -40.35 -7.84
CA VAL A 76 -35.44 -41.70 -7.36
C VAL A 76 -34.55 -42.60 -8.23
N THR A 77 -33.53 -43.20 -7.61
CA THR A 77 -33.38 -44.66 -7.63
C THR A 77 -32.75 -45.14 -6.31
N SER A 78 -33.57 -45.82 -5.52
CA SER A 78 -33.23 -46.51 -4.29
C SER A 78 -32.81 -47.96 -4.58
N VAL A 79 -31.76 -48.43 -3.92
CA VAL A 79 -31.62 -49.85 -3.56
C VAL A 79 -31.17 -49.90 -2.11
N SER A 80 -32.05 -50.40 -1.26
CA SER A 80 -31.83 -50.67 0.17
C SER A 80 -31.50 -52.14 0.39
N LEU A 81 -30.59 -52.45 1.32
CA LEU A 81 -30.55 -53.67 2.14
C LEU A 81 -29.57 -53.40 3.31
N LEU A 82 -29.97 -52.90 4.48
CA LEU A 82 -30.73 -53.46 5.61
C LEU A 82 -29.99 -54.56 6.40
N ASP A 83 -29.45 -54.18 7.58
CA ASP A 83 -29.25 -54.98 8.82
C ASP A 83 -28.70 -54.01 9.92
N GLU A 84 -29.49 -53.41 10.83
CA GLU A 84 -30.16 -53.86 12.07
C GLU A 84 -29.28 -53.93 13.36
N ALA A 85 -29.24 -52.78 14.10
CA ALA A 85 -29.20 -52.50 15.57
C ALA A 85 -28.33 -53.32 16.58
N PRO A 86 -28.04 -52.86 17.85
CA PRO A 86 -28.54 -51.69 18.60
C PRO A 86 -27.46 -50.80 19.30
N GLN A 87 -27.90 -49.63 19.82
CA GLN A 87 -27.10 -48.66 20.60
C GLN A 87 -26.70 -49.16 22.02
N PRO A 88 -25.71 -48.51 22.66
CA PRO A 88 -26.07 -47.72 23.84
C PRO A 88 -25.36 -46.35 23.97
N THR A 89 -26.18 -45.32 24.19
CA THR A 89 -26.03 -44.22 25.17
C THR A 89 -24.63 -43.88 25.72
N SER A 90 -24.09 -42.71 25.38
CA SER A 90 -23.22 -41.93 26.29
C SER A 90 -22.94 -40.51 25.79
N LYS A 91 -23.61 -39.55 26.43
CA LYS A 91 -23.13 -38.20 26.81
C LYS A 91 -22.71 -37.25 25.67
N ALA A 92 -23.67 -36.41 25.28
CA ALA A 92 -23.42 -35.16 24.60
C ALA A 92 -22.42 -34.30 25.42
N PRO A 93 -21.31 -33.83 24.83
CA PRO A 93 -20.51 -32.79 25.45
C PRO A 93 -21.30 -31.50 25.41
N VAL A 94 -21.62 -30.98 26.59
CA VAL A 94 -22.11 -29.61 26.77
C VAL A 94 -21.15 -28.67 26.08
N VAL A 95 -21.57 -28.12 24.93
CA VAL A 95 -20.87 -27.04 24.23
C VAL A 95 -20.99 -25.80 25.10
N GLN A 96 -20.09 -25.69 26.08
CA GLN A 96 -19.82 -24.44 26.75
C GLN A 96 -19.28 -23.49 25.68
N LYS A 97 -20.12 -22.53 25.27
CA LYS A 97 -19.70 -21.31 24.60
C LYS A 97 -18.68 -20.62 25.50
N GLN A 98 -17.42 -20.99 25.37
CA GLN A 98 -16.31 -20.27 25.94
C GLN A 98 -16.32 -18.90 25.29
N LYS A 99 -16.87 -17.91 26.02
CA LYS A 99 -16.56 -16.50 25.81
C LYS A 99 -15.06 -16.38 25.99
N THR A 100 -14.29 -16.55 24.90
CA THR A 100 -12.89 -16.18 24.86
C THR A 100 -12.84 -14.69 25.14
N THR A 101 -12.47 -14.34 26.36
CA THR A 101 -12.09 -12.98 26.73
C THR A 101 -10.96 -12.60 25.80
N LYS A 102 -11.27 -11.74 24.82
CA LYS A 102 -10.31 -11.25 23.83
C LYS A 102 -9.25 -10.49 24.61
N LYS A 103 -8.15 -11.16 24.95
CA LYS A 103 -6.92 -10.49 25.36
C LYS A 103 -6.66 -9.44 24.29
N PHE A 104 -6.57 -8.19 24.71
CA PHE A 104 -6.29 -7.06 23.84
C PHE A 104 -4.83 -7.23 23.39
N VAL A 105 -4.61 -8.11 22.41
CA VAL A 105 -3.31 -8.27 21.78
C VAL A 105 -3.06 -6.94 21.10
N HIS A 106 -2.10 -6.17 21.60
CA HIS A 106 -1.71 -4.93 20.97
C HIS A 106 -1.20 -5.29 19.57
N LEU A 107 -2.06 -5.11 18.55
CA LEU A 107 -1.65 -5.39 17.18
C LEU A 107 -0.55 -4.39 16.84
N THR A 108 0.60 -4.93 16.45
CA THR A 108 1.69 -4.19 15.84
C THR A 108 1.20 -3.45 14.59
N PRO A 109 1.91 -2.39 14.16
CA PRO A 109 1.58 -1.63 12.96
C PRO A 109 1.40 -2.53 11.72
N ALA A 110 2.28 -3.50 11.52
CA ALA A 110 2.17 -4.47 10.42
C ALA A 110 0.91 -5.33 10.53
N LYS A 111 0.62 -5.92 11.71
CA LYS A 111 -0.60 -6.71 11.89
C LYS A 111 -1.87 -5.90 11.69
N LYS A 112 -1.88 -4.62 12.08
CA LYS A 112 -3.01 -3.70 11.78
C LYS A 112 -3.17 -3.47 10.28
N PHE A 113 -2.06 -3.28 9.56
CA PHE A 113 -2.06 -3.04 8.13
C PHE A 113 -2.52 -4.26 7.32
N ILE A 114 -2.03 -5.44 7.69
CA ILE A 114 -2.39 -6.72 7.06
C ILE A 114 -3.86 -7.05 7.29
N LYS A 115 -4.39 -6.73 8.48
CA LYS A 115 -5.78 -7.03 8.84
C LYS A 115 -6.73 -6.38 7.85
N THR A 116 -7.46 -7.21 7.11
CA THR A 116 -8.41 -6.78 6.08
C THR A 116 -9.66 -6.18 6.72
N THR A 117 -9.60 -4.92 7.14
CA THR A 117 -10.73 -4.21 7.78
C THR A 117 -11.97 -4.14 6.88
N SER A 118 -11.79 -4.12 5.56
CA SER A 118 -12.85 -3.95 4.56
C SER A 118 -13.00 -5.11 3.57
N GLY A 119 -12.34 -6.24 3.82
CA GLY A 119 -12.34 -7.38 2.88
C GLY A 119 -11.64 -7.10 1.53
N ASN A 120 -11.03 -5.92 1.37
CA ASN A 120 -10.32 -5.51 0.17
C ASN A 120 -8.87 -5.99 0.18
N ALA A 121 -8.38 -6.46 -0.97
CA ALA A 121 -6.99 -6.88 -1.10
C ALA A 121 -6.00 -5.70 -1.16
N LYS A 122 -6.43 -4.55 -1.69
CA LYS A 122 -5.63 -3.34 -1.73
C LYS A 122 -5.89 -2.51 -0.46
N PRO A 123 -4.85 -2.09 0.28
CA PRO A 123 -5.03 -1.17 1.39
C PRO A 123 -5.46 0.21 0.88
N THR A 124 -6.22 0.92 1.70
CA THR A 124 -6.63 2.30 1.42
C THR A 124 -5.47 3.28 1.68
N GLN A 125 -5.51 4.46 1.04
CA GLN A 125 -4.47 5.47 1.27
C GLN A 125 -4.34 5.87 2.75
N ALA A 126 -5.45 5.90 3.48
CA ALA A 126 -5.45 6.19 4.92
C ALA A 126 -4.72 5.11 5.73
N GLU A 127 -4.90 3.83 5.36
CA GLU A 127 -4.17 2.71 5.98
C GLU A 127 -2.67 2.77 5.65
N GLU A 128 -2.31 3.08 4.40
CA GLU A 128 -0.89 3.25 3.98
C GLU A 128 -0.21 4.37 4.76
N ASN A 129 -0.83 5.55 4.83
CA ASN A 129 -0.28 6.69 5.57
C ASN A 129 -0.13 6.37 7.07
N THR A 130 -1.12 5.69 7.65
CA THR A 130 -1.07 5.28 9.07
C THR A 130 0.07 4.28 9.30
N PHE A 131 0.27 3.33 8.39
CA PHE A 131 1.34 2.36 8.48
C PHE A 131 2.71 3.02 8.38
N VAL A 132 2.94 3.86 7.36
CA VAL A 132 4.20 4.59 7.17
C VAL A 132 4.56 5.44 8.39
N ASN A 133 3.59 6.12 9.01
CA ASN A 133 3.85 6.95 10.19
C ASN A 133 4.20 6.14 11.46
N ASN A 134 3.89 4.84 11.50
CA ASN A 134 4.05 4.02 12.69
C ASN A 134 4.94 2.80 12.46
N MET A 135 5.50 2.61 11.26
CA MET A 135 6.28 1.41 10.96
C MET A 135 7.62 1.43 11.71
N VAL A 136 8.02 0.23 12.09
CA VAL A 136 9.27 -0.06 12.78
C VAL A 136 9.98 -1.16 12.01
N GLU A 137 11.28 -1.31 12.19
CA GLU A 137 12.05 -2.33 11.46
C GLU A 137 11.52 -3.76 11.71
N THR A 138 11.01 -4.03 12.93
CA THR A 138 10.37 -5.31 13.28
C THR A 138 9.06 -5.58 12.53
N SER A 139 8.44 -4.56 11.92
CA SER A 139 7.29 -4.75 11.02
C SER A 139 7.66 -5.57 9.78
N ILE A 140 8.93 -5.55 9.35
CA ILE A 140 9.39 -6.28 8.16
C ILE A 140 9.23 -7.78 8.38
N ASP A 141 9.70 -8.30 9.51
CA ASP A 141 9.61 -9.74 9.83
C ASP A 141 8.17 -10.24 9.85
N GLU A 142 7.25 -9.46 10.45
CA GLU A 142 5.83 -9.79 10.50
C GLU A 142 5.17 -9.75 9.11
N LEU A 143 5.58 -8.83 8.24
CA LEU A 143 5.12 -8.77 6.85
C LEU A 143 5.64 -9.96 6.04
N ILE A 144 6.89 -10.39 6.28
CA ILE A 144 7.47 -11.58 5.64
C ILE A 144 6.71 -12.84 6.10
N GLU A 145 6.40 -12.95 7.39
CA GLU A 145 5.57 -14.04 7.93
C GLU A 145 4.20 -14.08 7.23
N ALA A 146 3.58 -12.92 7.03
CA ALA A 146 2.28 -12.80 6.37
C ALA A 146 2.27 -13.19 4.88
N LEU A 147 3.42 -13.27 4.20
CA LEU A 147 3.50 -13.84 2.84
C LEU A 147 3.14 -15.33 2.80
N ASN A 148 3.26 -16.03 3.94
CA ASN A 148 2.94 -17.44 4.08
C ASN A 148 1.51 -17.70 4.59
N ASP A 149 0.68 -16.67 4.73
CA ASP A 149 -0.72 -16.81 5.17
C ASP A 149 -1.53 -17.68 4.18
N GLN A 150 -2.71 -18.15 4.57
CA GLN A 150 -3.60 -18.87 3.66
C GLN A 150 -4.43 -17.91 2.79
N ASP A 151 -4.74 -16.71 3.30
CA ASP A 151 -5.50 -15.71 2.58
C ASP A 151 -4.62 -14.93 1.60
N TRP A 152 -4.95 -14.99 0.32
CA TRP A 152 -4.26 -14.26 -0.74
C TRP A 152 -4.36 -12.74 -0.55
N LYS A 153 -5.41 -12.22 0.11
CA LYS A 153 -5.57 -10.79 0.40
C LYS A 153 -4.55 -10.32 1.41
N VAL A 154 -4.30 -11.13 2.44
CA VAL A 154 -3.25 -10.91 3.43
C VAL A 154 -1.90 -10.83 2.73
N LYS A 155 -1.60 -11.78 1.83
CA LYS A 155 -0.35 -11.76 1.03
C LYS A 155 -0.22 -10.50 0.18
N ALA A 156 -1.30 -10.09 -0.49
CA ALA A 156 -1.27 -8.90 -1.35
C ALA A 156 -0.99 -7.62 -0.55
N ARG A 157 -1.59 -7.49 0.63
CA ARG A 157 -1.30 -6.40 1.57
C ARG A 157 0.12 -6.50 2.12
N ALA A 158 0.60 -7.70 2.44
CA ALA A 158 1.97 -7.91 2.89
C ALA A 158 2.99 -7.46 1.83
N CYS A 159 2.80 -7.81 0.55
CA CYS A 159 3.63 -7.30 -0.55
C CYS A 159 3.64 -5.77 -0.61
N ARG A 160 2.47 -5.13 -0.48
CA ARG A 160 2.37 -3.66 -0.47
C ARG A 160 3.05 -3.03 0.76
N GLY A 161 2.94 -3.67 1.93
CA GLY A 161 3.61 -3.22 3.15
C GLY A 161 5.13 -3.32 3.04
N LEU A 162 5.63 -4.43 2.46
CA LEU A 162 7.06 -4.60 2.21
C LEU A 162 7.58 -3.56 1.24
N GLU A 163 6.82 -3.20 0.20
CA GLU A 163 7.18 -2.11 -0.71
C GLU A 163 7.40 -0.78 0.02
N LEU A 164 6.48 -0.42 0.92
CA LEU A 164 6.59 0.80 1.74
C LEU A 164 7.77 0.72 2.73
N CYS A 165 7.98 -0.43 3.36
CA CYS A 165 9.15 -0.63 4.22
C CYS A 165 10.45 -0.54 3.42
N ALA A 166 10.48 -0.99 2.17
CA ALA A 166 11.67 -0.91 1.32
C ALA A 166 12.05 0.54 1.02
N GLU A 167 11.05 1.39 0.78
CA GLU A 167 11.24 2.82 0.48
C GLU A 167 11.83 3.58 1.68
N HIS A 168 11.59 3.10 2.92
CA HIS A 168 12.08 3.77 4.13
C HIS A 168 13.32 3.14 4.76
N PHE A 169 13.41 1.81 4.80
CA PHE A 169 14.51 1.08 5.44
C PHE A 169 15.52 0.51 4.43
N GLY A 170 15.21 0.57 3.14
CA GLY A 170 16.02 0.00 2.06
C GLY A 170 15.59 -1.40 1.64
N PHE A 171 15.82 -1.73 0.37
CA PHE A 171 15.47 -3.02 -0.22
C PHE A 171 16.32 -4.20 0.30
N GLU A 172 17.47 -3.93 0.92
CA GLU A 172 18.38 -4.95 1.47
C GLU A 172 17.69 -5.81 2.53
N LYS A 173 16.86 -5.20 3.38
CA LYS A 173 16.15 -5.87 4.47
C LYS A 173 15.09 -6.86 3.97
N ILE A 174 14.58 -6.67 2.75
CA ILE A 174 13.51 -7.48 2.16
C ILE A 174 14.07 -8.56 1.23
N HIS A 175 15.37 -8.53 0.96
CA HIS A 175 16.04 -9.50 0.10
C HIS A 175 15.81 -10.98 0.50
N PRO A 176 15.73 -11.35 1.80
CA PRO A 176 15.39 -12.73 2.21
C PRO A 176 14.03 -13.20 1.71
N ALA A 177 13.06 -12.29 1.56
CA ALA A 177 11.71 -12.61 1.10
C ALA A 177 11.58 -12.70 -0.43
N LYS A 178 12.63 -12.36 -1.18
CA LYS A 178 12.61 -12.29 -2.65
C LYS A 178 12.14 -13.60 -3.30
N SER A 179 12.62 -14.74 -2.81
CA SER A 179 12.23 -16.06 -3.35
C SER A 179 10.74 -16.33 -3.14
N THR A 180 10.21 -16.03 -1.96
CA THR A 180 8.78 -16.13 -1.66
C THR A 180 7.96 -15.23 -2.58
N ILE A 181 8.36 -13.97 -2.75
CA ILE A 181 7.68 -13.00 -3.61
C ILE A 181 7.69 -13.47 -5.09
N GLN A 182 8.79 -14.03 -5.57
CA GLN A 182 8.88 -14.62 -6.92
C GLN A 182 7.87 -15.74 -7.13
N GLY A 183 7.67 -16.61 -6.13
CA GLY A 183 6.65 -17.66 -6.18
C GLY A 183 5.22 -17.10 -6.30
N LEU A 184 4.96 -15.93 -5.71
CA LEU A 184 3.64 -15.29 -5.74
C LEU A 184 3.27 -14.68 -7.11
N VAL A 185 4.24 -14.49 -8.01
CA VAL A 185 3.98 -14.03 -9.39
C VAL A 185 3.16 -15.07 -10.18
N SER A 186 3.26 -16.35 -9.81
CA SER A 186 2.49 -17.44 -10.41
C SER A 186 1.16 -17.73 -9.70
N ALA A 187 0.79 -16.95 -8.68
CA ALA A 187 -0.45 -17.16 -7.93
C ALA A 187 -1.70 -16.98 -8.82
N PRO A 188 -2.81 -17.70 -8.60
CA PRO A 188 -3.99 -17.59 -9.47
C PRO A 188 -4.66 -16.20 -9.46
N GLN A 189 -4.44 -15.41 -8.40
CA GLN A 189 -5.10 -14.12 -8.18
C GLN A 189 -4.32 -12.97 -8.82
N LYS A 190 -4.94 -12.28 -9.81
CA LYS A 190 -4.29 -11.21 -10.58
C LYS A 190 -3.76 -10.05 -9.74
N SER A 191 -4.49 -9.66 -8.72
CA SER A 191 -4.10 -8.60 -7.77
C SER A 191 -2.80 -8.95 -7.03
N LEU A 192 -2.67 -10.20 -6.57
CA LEU A 192 -1.46 -10.68 -5.91
C LEU A 192 -0.28 -10.80 -6.88
N GLN A 193 -0.53 -11.26 -8.12
CA GLN A 193 0.49 -11.28 -9.19
C GLN A 193 1.05 -9.87 -9.44
N LEU A 194 0.16 -8.88 -9.61
CA LEU A 194 0.53 -7.49 -9.88
C LEU A 194 1.31 -6.87 -8.73
N ALA A 195 0.87 -7.07 -7.48
CA ALA A 195 1.57 -6.57 -6.31
C ALA A 195 2.98 -7.17 -6.19
N SER A 196 3.10 -8.49 -6.37
CA SER A 196 4.38 -9.20 -6.27
C SER A 196 5.34 -8.81 -7.40
N LYS A 197 4.83 -8.67 -8.63
CA LYS A 197 5.61 -8.21 -9.78
C LYS A 197 6.09 -6.77 -9.60
N SER A 198 5.22 -5.86 -9.20
CA SER A 198 5.57 -4.46 -8.94
C SER A 198 6.69 -4.34 -7.90
N LEU A 199 6.62 -5.13 -6.82
CA LEU A 199 7.66 -5.17 -5.80
C LEU A 199 9.00 -5.69 -6.35
N LEU A 200 8.99 -6.77 -7.14
CA LEU A 200 10.21 -7.31 -7.75
C LEU A 200 10.83 -6.36 -8.77
N ASP A 201 10.01 -5.71 -9.59
CA ASP A 201 10.46 -4.72 -10.57
C ASP A 201 11.13 -3.53 -9.84
N LYS A 202 10.55 -3.09 -8.71
CA LYS A 202 11.17 -2.07 -7.84
C LYS A 202 12.47 -2.55 -7.20
N MET A 203 12.53 -3.78 -6.70
CA MET A 203 13.76 -4.37 -6.16
C MET A 203 14.88 -4.49 -7.20
N ALA A 204 14.53 -4.74 -8.46
CA ALA A 204 15.49 -4.85 -9.57
C ALA A 204 15.94 -3.49 -10.10
N SER A 205 15.05 -2.48 -10.05
CA SER A 205 15.33 -1.10 -10.44
C SER A 205 16.08 -0.31 -9.36
N ALA A 206 15.91 -0.70 -8.09
CA ALA A 206 16.63 -0.08 -6.99
C ALA A 206 18.14 -0.24 -7.24
N PRO A 207 18.91 0.87 -7.27
CA PRO A 207 20.35 0.77 -7.39
C PRO A 207 20.84 0.02 -6.15
N THR A 208 21.28 -1.23 -6.34
CA THR A 208 21.99 -2.05 -5.35
C THR A 208 23.34 -1.46 -4.93
N GLY A 209 23.52 -0.16 -5.16
CA GLY A 209 24.72 0.62 -4.97
C GLY A 209 24.38 2.05 -4.58
N PHE A 210 23.44 2.24 -3.64
CA PHE A 210 23.53 3.41 -2.76
C PHE A 210 24.71 3.16 -1.81
N SER A 211 25.91 3.21 -2.40
CA SER A 211 27.12 3.53 -1.66
C SER A 211 26.82 4.86 -1.01
N PHE A 212 26.61 4.83 0.30
CA PHE A 212 26.62 6.00 1.15
C PHE A 212 28.03 6.58 1.02
N ALA A 213 28.26 7.34 -0.05
CA ALA A 213 29.36 8.27 -0.13
C ALA A 213 29.05 9.35 0.92
N GLN A 214 29.38 9.00 2.16
CA GLN A 214 29.69 9.91 3.23
C GLN A 214 30.88 10.75 2.78
N THR A 215 30.65 11.71 1.89
CA THR A 215 31.61 12.79 1.68
C THR A 215 31.02 14.02 2.33
N SER A 216 31.22 14.03 3.64
CA SER A 216 31.51 15.23 4.41
C SER A 216 32.38 16.19 3.60
N ALA A 217 31.80 17.28 3.12
CA ALA A 217 32.50 18.51 2.79
C ALA A 217 31.47 19.64 2.65
N GLN A 218 30.98 20.15 3.78
CA GLN A 218 30.67 21.58 3.81
C GLN A 218 32.02 22.31 3.80
N PRO A 219 32.38 23.08 2.76
CA PRO A 219 33.40 24.09 2.93
C PRO A 219 32.80 25.14 3.87
N ALA A 220 33.25 25.13 5.12
CA ALA A 220 33.13 26.29 5.98
C ALA A 220 33.94 27.41 5.31
N THR A 221 33.26 28.27 4.53
CA THR A 221 33.78 29.60 4.25
C THR A 221 33.68 30.39 5.54
N GLU A 222 34.73 30.25 6.34
CA GLU A 222 35.20 31.24 7.30
C GLU A 222 35.40 32.56 6.56
N SER A 223 34.40 33.43 6.61
CA SER A 223 34.54 34.84 6.24
C SER A 223 34.60 35.62 7.54
N ALA A 224 35.81 35.96 7.95
CA ALA A 224 36.10 36.89 9.01
C ALA A 224 35.42 38.26 8.77
N PRO A 225 34.76 38.86 9.78
CA PRO A 225 34.67 40.30 9.86
C PRO A 225 35.89 40.83 10.62
N VAL A 226 36.91 41.25 9.87
CA VAL A 226 37.88 42.23 10.38
C VAL A 226 37.19 43.59 10.26
N SER A 227 36.86 44.18 11.40
CA SER A 227 36.70 45.62 11.51
C SER A 227 37.18 46.03 12.89
N ASP A 228 38.44 46.49 12.88
CA ASP A 228 39.09 47.39 13.82
C ASP A 228 38.10 48.25 14.61
N GLU A 229 37.98 47.98 15.92
CA GLU A 229 37.48 48.96 16.86
C GLU A 229 38.69 49.56 17.58
N VAL A 230 39.05 50.76 17.15
CA VAL A 230 40.08 51.61 17.76
C VAL A 230 39.60 52.01 19.16
N ILE A 231 40.11 51.34 20.18
CA ILE A 231 39.94 51.75 21.58
C ILE A 231 40.86 52.95 21.82
N ASN A 232 40.27 54.14 21.88
CA ASN A 232 40.95 55.38 22.22
C ASN A 232 40.98 55.52 23.76
N PHE A 233 42.13 55.20 24.37
CA PHE A 233 42.43 55.55 25.76
C PHE A 233 43.17 56.91 25.76
N GLY A 234 42.45 57.99 26.07
CA GLY A 234 43.02 59.25 26.55
C GLY A 234 42.39 59.52 27.91
N GLU A 235 43.03 59.14 29.01
CA GLU A 235 44.08 59.89 29.73
C GLU A 235 43.46 61.04 30.52
N GLU A 236 43.08 60.70 31.76
CA GLU A 236 42.95 61.62 32.88
C GLU A 236 44.32 62.27 33.15
N GLN A 237 44.39 63.61 33.15
CA GLN A 237 44.92 64.46 34.24
C GLN A 237 44.38 65.89 34.10
#